data_AF-A0A453FEB5-F1
#
_entry.id   AF-A0A453FEB5-F1
#
_cell.length_a   1.000
_cell.length_b   1.000
_cell.length_c   1.000
_cell.angle_alpha   90.00
_cell.angle_beta   90.00
_cell.angle_gamma   90.00
#
_symmetry.space_group_name_H-M   'P 1'
#
loop_
_entity.id
_entity.type
_entity.pdbx_description
1 polymer ?
#
loop_
_entity_poly.entity_id
_entity_poly.type
_entity_poly.pdbx_seq_one_letter_code
_entity_poly.pdbx_strand_id
1 'polypeptide(L)'
;TRSHHITERSKHRRPSRLAERMAAAVALASPLRRLLHFPCPRRAIPAPLRFFARGRCDVALAVSAAAVGDSSAKGGVHRHVIEEVMDILDMAQRASQRRDVFHTSFLTPPIIAEAMLAIEKLADIKAVAQGGYPQAERCRISAGHPDSMRSDPDVVAALSISGNFRLEPCSHGDFLGAILGAGITREKVGDILLQGERGAQVLVDPELVDYLTSTLEKVGKVGVSCTQIPLLAIEYEPPRTKSFKTVESSLRVDAVASAGFKISRTKLGSMISSGDVRVNWSLVSKSGATLKAGDVVSVSGMGRLKIGEIVTTKKGKYVIQLIQYL
;
A
#
# COMPACT_ATOMS: atom_id res chain seq x y z
N THR A 1 -69.73 7.84 51.17
CA THR A 1 -69.23 6.44 51.17
C THR A 1 -67.72 6.47 51.22
N ARG A 2 -67.15 6.10 52.38
CA ARG A 2 -65.85 5.43 52.63
C ARG A 2 -64.77 5.50 51.51
N SER A 3 -63.67 6.25 51.73
CA SER A 3 -62.31 5.76 52.15
C SER A 3 -61.51 5.08 51.03
N HIS A 4 -60.19 5.21 50.82
CA HIS A 4 -59.03 5.90 51.40
C HIS A 4 -57.93 5.77 50.30
N HIS A 5 -57.09 6.78 50.07
CA HIS A 5 -55.79 6.60 49.39
C HIS A 5 -54.73 7.36 50.20
N ILE A 6 -53.91 6.60 50.94
CA ILE A 6 -52.65 6.97 51.61
C ILE A 6 -51.75 5.74 51.39
N THR A 7 -50.51 5.80 50.91
CA THR A 7 -49.24 6.01 51.66
C THR A 7 -48.12 5.99 50.59
N GLU A 8 -47.34 7.03 50.32
CA GLU A 8 -46.13 7.53 51.01
C GLU A 8 -44.93 6.56 51.09
N ARG A 9 -43.78 6.96 50.48
CA ARG A 9 -42.35 6.94 50.97
C ARG A 9 -41.34 6.68 49.85
N SER A 10 -40.50 7.66 49.50
CA SER A 10 -39.16 8.01 50.06
C SER A 10 -38.02 7.27 49.36
N LYS A 11 -36.89 7.87 48.94
CA LYS A 11 -35.90 8.58 49.79
C LYS A 11 -34.78 9.21 48.93
N HIS A 12 -34.29 10.38 49.40
CA HIS A 12 -32.88 10.82 49.59
C HIS A 12 -31.79 10.61 48.50
N ARG A 13 -30.72 11.41 48.36
CA ARG A 13 -30.22 12.72 48.86
C ARG A 13 -28.93 12.98 48.04
N ARG A 14 -28.62 14.26 47.85
CA ARG A 14 -27.41 14.92 47.26
C ARG A 14 -26.06 14.55 47.98
N PRO A 15 -24.93 15.29 47.83
CA PRO A 15 -24.10 15.75 46.68
C PRO A 15 -22.55 15.62 46.93
N SER A 16 -21.72 16.09 45.96
CA SER A 16 -20.68 17.14 46.14
C SER A 16 -19.19 16.86 45.82
N ARG A 17 -18.58 17.91 45.24
CA ARG A 17 -17.16 18.39 45.33
C ARG A 17 -16.07 17.67 44.55
N LEU A 18 -15.61 18.29 43.45
CA LEU A 18 -14.17 18.45 43.11
C LEU A 18 -13.93 19.27 41.83
N ALA A 19 -14.48 20.50 41.76
CA ALA A 19 -14.18 21.45 40.68
C ALA A 19 -13.76 22.78 41.29
N GLU A 20 -12.59 22.81 41.92
CA GLU A 20 -11.85 24.02 42.29
C GLU A 20 -10.49 23.58 42.83
N ARG A 21 -9.42 23.79 42.04
CA ARG A 21 -8.05 24.04 42.52
C ARG A 21 -7.06 24.25 41.36
N MET A 22 -6.45 25.45 41.36
CA MET A 22 -5.08 25.80 40.92
C MET A 22 -4.82 25.91 39.41
N ALA A 23 -4.09 26.85 38.81
CA ALA A 23 -3.45 28.15 39.14
C ALA A 23 -2.84 28.62 37.78
N ALA A 24 -3.11 29.80 37.21
CA ALA A 24 -2.45 31.11 37.39
C ALA A 24 -0.91 31.16 37.15
N ALA A 25 -0.48 32.22 36.45
CA ALA A 25 0.88 32.80 36.28
C ALA A 25 1.59 32.44 34.94
N VAL A 26 2.18 33.32 34.10
CA VAL A 26 2.64 34.72 34.19
C VAL A 26 2.66 35.33 32.77
N ALA A 27 2.22 36.59 32.65
CA ALA A 27 2.53 37.48 31.52
C ALA A 27 3.78 38.30 31.85
N LEU A 28 4.63 38.64 30.85
CA LEU A 28 5.39 39.91 30.81
C LEU A 28 6.17 40.09 29.49
N ALA A 29 6.02 41.30 28.94
CA ALA A 29 7.00 42.15 28.24
C ALA A 29 7.27 42.02 26.72
N SER A 30 6.89 43.10 26.04
CA SER A 30 7.06 43.54 24.64
C SER A 30 8.45 44.21 24.39
N PRO A 31 8.70 45.08 23.37
CA PRO A 31 8.96 44.86 21.94
C PRO A 31 10.23 45.61 21.40
N LEU A 32 10.39 45.71 20.06
CA LEU A 32 11.19 46.69 19.24
C LEU A 32 12.69 46.46 18.93
N ARG A 33 13.00 46.30 17.62
CA ARG A 33 13.85 47.21 16.78
C ARG A 33 13.90 46.70 15.32
N ARG A 34 13.29 47.44 14.37
CA ARG A 34 13.89 48.40 13.39
C ARG A 34 14.80 47.73 12.33
N LEU A 35 14.36 47.61 11.07
CA LEU A 35 14.31 48.61 9.96
C LEU A 35 15.60 48.63 9.13
N LEU A 36 15.52 48.15 7.87
CA LEU A 36 16.13 48.66 6.62
C LEU A 36 15.40 47.92 5.46
N HIS A 37 14.43 48.45 4.71
CA HIS A 37 14.41 49.47 3.64
C HIS A 37 15.25 49.18 2.38
N PHE A 38 14.53 48.70 1.35
CA PHE A 38 14.58 48.98 -0.11
C PHE A 38 15.74 48.42 -0.99
N PRO A 39 15.58 48.31 -2.34
CA PRO A 39 14.36 48.39 -3.18
C PRO A 39 14.20 47.22 -4.18
N CYS A 40 12.99 47.13 -4.73
CA CYS A 40 12.63 46.38 -5.93
C CYS A 40 13.07 47.14 -7.20
N PRO A 41 13.43 46.44 -8.30
CA PRO A 41 13.03 46.94 -9.61
C PRO A 41 12.33 45.89 -10.49
N ARG A 42 11.57 46.45 -11.42
CA ARG A 42 10.64 45.86 -12.38
C ARG A 42 11.31 44.96 -13.44
N ARG A 43 10.59 43.90 -13.79
CA ARG A 43 10.17 43.46 -15.15
C ARG A 43 11.28 43.18 -16.20
N ALA A 44 11.45 41.90 -16.54
CA ALA A 44 11.81 41.48 -17.91
C ALA A 44 11.29 40.06 -18.19
N ILE A 45 10.41 39.94 -19.18
CA ILE A 45 10.09 38.68 -19.88
C ILE A 45 11.31 38.33 -20.73
N PRO A 46 11.73 37.05 -20.77
CA PRO A 46 11.64 36.34 -22.06
C PRO A 46 11.27 34.85 -21.90
N ALA A 47 10.27 34.42 -22.67
CA ALA A 47 10.34 33.16 -23.41
C ALA A 47 10.93 33.49 -24.81
N PRO A 48 11.44 32.54 -25.62
CA PRO A 48 11.13 31.12 -25.56
C PRO A 48 12.31 30.15 -25.77
N LEU A 49 12.02 28.87 -25.48
CA LEU A 49 12.54 27.68 -26.15
C LEU A 49 14.06 27.58 -26.31
N ARG A 50 14.70 26.93 -25.34
CA ARG A 50 15.84 26.06 -25.63
C ARG A 50 15.44 24.62 -25.32
N PHE A 51 15.25 23.88 -26.40
CA PHE A 51 15.46 22.44 -26.47
C PHE A 51 16.71 22.09 -25.66
N PHE A 52 16.53 21.53 -24.46
CA PHE A 52 17.61 20.85 -23.77
C PHE A 52 17.49 19.37 -24.08
N ALA A 53 18.52 18.89 -24.77
CA ALA A 53 18.73 17.50 -25.12
C ALA A 53 18.56 16.60 -23.88
N ARG A 54 18.01 15.41 -24.12
CA ARG A 54 17.94 14.28 -23.18
C ARG A 54 19.33 13.93 -22.64
N GLY A 55 19.77 14.64 -21.61
CA GLY A 55 20.81 14.17 -20.70
C GLY A 55 20.18 13.08 -19.84
N ARG A 56 20.45 11.82 -20.18
CA ARG A 56 20.06 10.69 -19.32
C ARG A 56 20.77 10.90 -17.99
N CYS A 57 20.01 10.97 -16.89
CA CYS A 57 20.54 11.05 -15.55
C CYS A 57 21.49 9.86 -15.30
N ASP A 58 22.75 10.12 -14.94
CA ASP A 58 23.75 9.09 -14.61
C ASP A 58 23.27 8.17 -13.45
N VAL A 59 22.36 8.67 -12.62
CA VAL A 59 21.69 7.89 -11.55
C VAL A 59 20.71 6.86 -12.12
N ALA A 60 19.99 7.17 -13.21
CA ALA A 60 19.11 6.22 -13.89
C ALA A 60 19.92 5.10 -14.57
N LEU A 61 21.10 5.44 -15.11
CA LEU A 61 22.09 4.48 -15.61
C LEU A 61 22.71 3.64 -14.49
N ALA A 62 22.94 4.20 -13.30
CA ALA A 62 23.46 3.47 -12.14
C ALA A 62 22.43 2.52 -11.52
N VAL A 63 21.14 2.90 -11.49
CA VAL A 63 20.04 2.00 -11.09
C VAL A 63 19.88 0.87 -12.11
N SER A 64 19.99 1.18 -13.40
CA SER A 64 20.05 0.16 -14.47
C SER A 64 21.27 -0.77 -14.31
N ALA A 65 22.45 -0.26 -13.98
CA ALA A 65 23.64 -1.07 -13.77
C ALA A 65 23.58 -1.95 -12.51
N ALA A 66 22.96 -1.46 -11.42
CA ALA A 66 22.80 -2.23 -10.19
C ALA A 66 21.68 -3.29 -10.27
N ALA A 67 20.65 -3.06 -11.10
CA ALA A 67 19.57 -4.02 -11.34
C ALA A 67 19.94 -5.12 -12.37
N VAL A 68 21.02 -4.93 -13.15
CA VAL A 68 21.49 -5.87 -14.19
C VAL A 68 22.51 -6.90 -13.65
N GLY A 69 22.80 -6.86 -12.34
CA GLY A 69 23.62 -7.88 -11.67
C GLY A 69 22.88 -9.21 -11.45
N ASP A 70 22.95 -10.09 -12.45
CA ASP A 70 22.73 -11.55 -12.38
C ASP A 70 21.28 -12.04 -12.65
N SER A 71 20.92 -12.23 -13.92
CA SER A 71 20.31 -13.47 -14.45
C SER A 71 19.91 -13.33 -15.93
N SER A 72 20.72 -13.94 -16.78
CA SER A 72 20.41 -14.14 -18.20
C SER A 72 19.29 -15.18 -18.32
N ALA A 73 18.09 -14.70 -18.72
CA ALA A 73 16.91 -15.40 -19.24
C ALA A 73 15.61 -15.02 -18.51
N LYS A 74 15.02 -13.85 -18.82
CA LYS A 74 13.58 -13.49 -18.81
C LYS A 74 13.35 -11.98 -18.97
N GLY A 75 13.80 -11.42 -20.10
CA GLY A 75 13.87 -9.97 -20.36
C GLY A 75 12.55 -9.21 -20.65
N GLY A 76 11.36 -9.80 -20.40
CA GLY A 76 10.06 -9.16 -20.68
C GLY A 76 9.41 -8.51 -19.46
N VAL A 77 9.17 -9.31 -18.40
CA VAL A 77 8.48 -8.85 -17.18
C VAL A 77 9.34 -7.88 -16.38
N HIS A 78 10.63 -8.17 -16.21
CA HIS A 78 11.56 -7.24 -15.55
C HIS A 78 11.72 -5.94 -16.34
N ARG A 79 11.67 -6.00 -17.66
CA ARG A 79 11.82 -4.82 -18.50
C ARG A 79 10.67 -3.83 -18.32
N HIS A 80 9.42 -4.33 -18.28
CA HIS A 80 8.26 -3.47 -18.05
C HIS A 80 8.30 -2.82 -16.67
N VAL A 81 8.67 -3.58 -15.63
CA VAL A 81 8.86 -3.04 -14.27
C VAL A 81 9.92 -1.95 -14.27
N ILE A 82 11.06 -2.19 -14.92
CA ILE A 82 12.14 -1.19 -15.03
C ILE A 82 11.65 0.07 -15.76
N GLU A 83 10.95 -0.07 -16.87
CA GLU A 83 10.41 1.04 -17.65
C GLU A 83 9.46 1.89 -16.81
N GLU A 84 8.49 1.28 -16.11
CA GLU A 84 7.59 2.02 -15.21
C GLU A 84 8.33 2.70 -14.05
N VAL A 85 9.31 2.03 -13.44
CA VAL A 85 10.10 2.61 -12.36
C VAL A 85 10.90 3.83 -12.84
N MET A 86 11.47 3.77 -14.05
CA MET A 86 12.16 4.92 -14.65
C MET A 86 11.21 6.10 -14.88
N ASP A 87 10.01 5.85 -15.40
CA ASP A 87 9.00 6.89 -15.61
C ASP A 87 8.58 7.54 -14.28
N ILE A 88 8.39 6.73 -13.22
CA ILE A 88 8.07 7.23 -11.88
C ILE A 88 9.19 8.13 -11.33
N LEU A 89 10.45 7.73 -11.49
CA LEU A 89 11.61 8.53 -11.04
C LEU A 89 11.69 9.87 -11.79
N ASP A 90 11.52 9.85 -13.10
CA ASP A 90 11.52 11.06 -13.94
C ASP A 90 10.40 12.02 -13.50
N MET A 91 9.21 11.50 -13.22
CA MET A 91 8.08 12.31 -12.74
C MET A 91 8.32 12.86 -11.33
N ALA A 92 8.85 12.04 -10.42
CA ALA A 92 9.18 12.45 -9.06
C ALA A 92 10.24 13.56 -9.03
N GLN A 93 11.27 13.47 -9.87
CA GLN A 93 12.29 14.51 -10.01
C GLN A 93 11.70 15.82 -10.53
N ARG A 94 10.85 15.77 -11.56
CA ARG A 94 10.17 16.96 -12.11
C ARG A 94 9.25 17.61 -11.06
N ALA A 95 8.51 16.79 -10.31
CA ALA A 95 7.62 17.27 -9.26
C ALA A 95 8.42 18.00 -8.15
N SER A 96 9.52 17.40 -7.69
CA SER A 96 10.39 18.03 -6.69
C SER A 96 10.99 19.35 -7.19
N GLN A 97 11.51 19.40 -8.41
CA GLN A 97 12.06 20.64 -8.99
C GLN A 97 11.03 21.77 -9.11
N ARG A 98 9.77 21.43 -9.42
CA ARG A 98 8.68 22.41 -9.52
C ARG A 98 8.07 22.76 -8.16
N ARG A 99 8.47 22.08 -7.08
CA ARG A 99 7.82 22.11 -5.76
C ARG A 99 6.34 21.71 -5.81
N ASP A 100 5.99 20.84 -6.75
CA ASP A 100 4.66 20.25 -6.88
C ASP A 100 4.64 18.83 -6.30
N VAL A 101 3.45 18.26 -6.19
CA VAL A 101 3.23 16.86 -5.83
C VAL A 101 2.68 16.12 -7.05
N PHE A 102 3.28 14.98 -7.35
CA PHE A 102 2.81 14.08 -8.40
C PHE A 102 2.26 12.80 -7.79
N HIS A 103 1.21 12.26 -8.40
CA HIS A 103 0.52 11.04 -7.97
C HIS A 103 0.50 10.02 -9.12
N THR A 104 0.92 8.79 -8.85
CA THR A 104 0.84 7.71 -9.84
C THR A 104 -0.58 7.13 -9.91
N SER A 105 -0.84 6.32 -10.93
CA SER A 105 -1.92 5.32 -10.94
C SER A 105 -1.67 4.22 -9.89
N PHE A 106 -2.60 3.28 -9.71
CA PHE A 106 -2.40 2.11 -8.84
C PHE A 106 -1.36 1.18 -9.44
N LEU A 107 -0.23 1.08 -8.75
CA LEU A 107 0.90 0.25 -9.10
C LEU A 107 0.79 -1.13 -8.43
N THR A 108 1.53 -2.10 -8.98
CA THR A 108 1.63 -3.44 -8.41
C THR A 108 2.72 -3.50 -7.32
N PRO A 109 2.64 -4.44 -6.37
CA PRO A 109 3.63 -4.56 -5.27
C PRO A 109 5.10 -4.57 -5.71
N PRO A 110 5.50 -5.28 -6.80
CA PRO A 110 6.91 -5.28 -7.26
C PRO A 110 7.39 -3.88 -7.66
N ILE A 111 6.58 -3.15 -8.42
CA ILE A 111 6.90 -1.82 -8.93
C ILE A 111 6.98 -0.82 -7.77
N ILE A 112 6.07 -0.91 -6.80
CA ILE A 112 6.10 -0.06 -5.60
C ILE A 112 7.40 -0.28 -4.81
N ALA A 113 7.77 -1.54 -4.57
CA ALA A 113 8.97 -1.86 -3.81
C ALA A 113 10.23 -1.32 -4.50
N GLU A 114 10.37 -1.51 -5.81
CA GLU A 114 11.51 -1.02 -6.58
C GLU A 114 11.54 0.51 -6.68
N ALA A 115 10.39 1.14 -6.94
CA ALA A 115 10.27 2.59 -7.06
C ALA A 115 10.60 3.29 -5.73
N MET A 116 10.07 2.80 -4.60
CA MET A 116 10.35 3.39 -3.29
C MET A 116 11.85 3.32 -2.95
N LEU A 117 12.49 2.15 -3.17
CA LEU A 117 13.94 1.99 -2.95
C LEU A 117 14.79 2.88 -3.87
N ALA A 118 14.30 3.16 -5.09
CA ALA A 118 15.01 4.04 -6.02
C ALA A 118 14.83 5.51 -5.65
N ILE A 119 13.63 5.93 -5.23
CA ILE A 119 13.34 7.30 -4.80
C ILE A 119 14.09 7.63 -3.51
N GLU A 120 14.22 6.69 -2.56
CA GLU A 120 14.98 6.87 -1.32
C GLU A 120 16.45 7.27 -1.55
N LYS A 121 17.02 6.94 -2.72
CA LYS A 121 18.39 7.32 -3.09
C LYS A 121 18.51 8.74 -3.63
N LEU A 122 17.39 9.38 -3.97
CA LEU A 122 17.36 10.75 -4.49
C LEU A 122 17.26 11.73 -3.33
N ALA A 123 18.11 12.76 -3.35
CA ALA A 123 18.01 13.87 -2.41
C ALA A 123 16.78 14.74 -2.73
N ASP A 124 16.23 15.38 -1.70
CA ASP A 124 15.15 16.37 -1.81
C ASP A 124 13.84 15.84 -2.43
N ILE A 125 13.59 14.54 -2.33
CA ILE A 125 12.33 13.92 -2.73
C ILE A 125 11.77 13.14 -1.54
N LYS A 126 10.51 13.43 -1.20
CA LYS A 126 9.72 12.63 -0.27
C LYS A 126 8.68 11.86 -1.07
N ALA A 127 8.59 10.55 -0.84
CA ALA A 127 7.58 9.69 -1.43
C ALA A 127 6.79 8.94 -0.36
N VAL A 128 5.50 8.74 -0.61
CA VAL A 128 4.58 7.99 0.25
C VAL A 128 3.75 7.07 -0.64
N ALA A 129 3.66 5.79 -0.28
CA ALA A 129 2.78 4.83 -0.94
C ALA A 129 1.48 4.67 -0.14
N GLN A 130 0.33 4.80 -0.81
CA GLN A 130 -1.00 4.72 -0.20
C GLN A 130 -1.93 3.83 -1.03
N GLY A 131 -2.55 2.85 -0.38
CA GLY A 131 -3.55 1.97 -1.01
C GLY A 131 -4.93 2.00 -0.34
N GLY A 132 -5.15 2.93 0.59
CA GLY A 132 -6.43 3.14 1.29
C GLY A 132 -6.60 2.34 2.58
N TYR A 133 -5.88 1.23 2.76
CA TYR A 133 -5.87 0.44 4.00
C TYR A 133 -4.50 -0.19 4.26
N PRO A 134 -4.18 -0.64 5.49
CA PRO A 134 -2.82 -1.06 5.87
C PRO A 134 -2.24 -2.27 5.11
N GLN A 135 -3.09 -3.11 4.52
CA GLN A 135 -2.68 -4.34 3.83
C GLN A 135 -2.95 -4.28 2.33
N ALA A 136 -3.06 -3.07 1.77
CA ALA A 136 -3.25 -2.88 0.35
C ALA A 136 -2.08 -3.50 -0.45
N GLU A 137 -2.41 -4.34 -1.42
CA GLU A 137 -1.46 -4.85 -2.39
C GLU A 137 -1.16 -3.80 -3.46
N ARG A 138 -2.22 -3.17 -4.01
CA ARG A 138 -2.06 -2.09 -4.99
C ARG A 138 -2.10 -0.74 -4.31
N CYS A 139 -1.04 0.04 -4.50
CA CYS A 139 -0.90 1.38 -3.94
C CYS A 139 -0.58 2.39 -5.04
N ARG A 140 -0.93 3.65 -4.77
CA ARG A 140 -0.46 4.82 -5.51
C ARG A 140 0.73 5.42 -4.78
N ILE A 141 1.71 5.93 -5.52
CA ILE A 141 2.85 6.66 -4.97
C ILE A 141 2.59 8.14 -5.17
N SER A 142 2.72 8.89 -4.09
CA SER A 142 2.75 10.35 -4.07
C SER A 142 4.18 10.80 -3.84
N ALA A 143 4.76 11.55 -4.77
CA ALA A 143 6.15 12.01 -4.70
C ALA A 143 6.27 13.50 -5.00
N GLY A 144 7.14 14.19 -4.27
CA GLY A 144 7.40 15.62 -4.44
C GLY A 144 8.47 16.15 -3.49
N HIS A 145 8.64 17.47 -3.49
CA HIS A 145 9.56 18.11 -2.55
C HIS A 145 9.06 17.95 -1.09
N PRO A 146 9.94 17.71 -0.10
CA PRO A 146 9.54 17.55 1.31
C PRO A 146 8.66 18.69 1.84
N ASP A 147 8.95 19.94 1.45
CA ASP A 147 8.16 21.12 1.83
C ASP A 147 6.70 21.06 1.33
N SER A 148 6.44 20.42 0.20
CA SER A 148 5.12 20.30 -0.43
C SER A 148 4.35 19.08 0.09
N MET A 149 5.05 18.08 0.63
CA MET A 149 4.52 16.82 1.16
C MET A 149 4.35 16.85 2.69
N ARG A 150 3.71 17.90 3.21
CA ARG A 150 3.51 18.12 4.67
C ARG A 150 2.42 17.26 5.28
N SER A 151 1.38 16.93 4.51
CA SER A 151 0.29 16.04 4.90
C SER A 151 0.24 14.85 3.96
N ASP A 152 -0.30 13.74 4.44
CA ASP A 152 -0.59 12.59 3.59
C ASP A 152 -1.70 12.99 2.61
N PRO A 153 -1.45 12.92 1.29
CA PRO A 153 -2.42 13.36 0.31
C PRO A 153 -3.58 12.36 0.23
N ASP A 154 -4.79 12.87 -0.02
CA ASP A 154 -5.97 12.03 -0.22
C ASP A 154 -6.03 11.54 -1.67
N VAL A 155 -5.34 10.42 -1.92
CA VAL A 155 -5.15 9.87 -3.27
C VAL A 155 -5.94 8.60 -3.50
N VAL A 156 -6.71 8.12 -2.52
CA VAL A 156 -7.48 6.88 -2.65
C VAL A 156 -8.85 7.07 -2.07
N ALA A 157 -9.87 6.76 -2.86
CA ALA A 157 -11.25 6.68 -2.37
C ALA A 157 -11.70 5.22 -2.26
N ALA A 158 -12.61 4.95 -1.32
CA ALA A 158 -13.26 3.67 -1.18
C ALA A 158 -14.73 3.75 -1.57
N LEU A 159 -15.18 2.76 -2.33
CA LEU A 159 -16.57 2.58 -2.72
C LEU A 159 -17.08 1.26 -2.16
N SER A 160 -18.31 1.26 -1.62
CA SER A 160 -19.05 0.05 -1.28
C SER A 160 -20.04 -0.27 -2.38
N ILE A 161 -19.87 -1.44 -3.00
CA ILE A 161 -20.78 -2.00 -3.98
C ILE A 161 -21.63 -3.05 -3.25
N SER A 162 -22.89 -2.71 -2.99
CA SER A 162 -23.83 -3.53 -2.25
C SER A 162 -24.89 -4.12 -3.18
N GLY A 163 -25.22 -5.39 -2.98
CA GLY A 163 -26.21 -6.11 -3.79
C GLY A 163 -26.63 -7.41 -3.12
N ASN A 164 -27.64 -8.08 -3.68
CA ASN A 164 -28.11 -9.37 -3.16
C ASN A 164 -27.39 -10.53 -3.87
N PHE A 165 -26.24 -10.96 -3.35
CA PHE A 165 -25.42 -12.03 -3.94
C PHE A 165 -25.69 -13.42 -3.34
N ARG A 166 -26.82 -13.62 -2.66
CA ARG A 166 -27.19 -14.92 -2.06
C ARG A 166 -27.46 -16.01 -3.08
N LEU A 167 -28.08 -15.64 -4.19
CA LEU A 167 -28.51 -16.56 -5.24
C LEU A 167 -27.47 -16.74 -6.34
N GLU A 168 -26.70 -15.69 -6.61
CA GLU A 168 -25.64 -15.67 -7.62
C GLU A 168 -24.39 -15.07 -6.99
N PRO A 169 -23.51 -15.91 -6.41
CA PRO A 169 -22.28 -15.43 -5.78
C PRO A 169 -21.34 -14.89 -6.85
N CYS A 170 -20.89 -13.65 -6.67
CA CYS A 170 -19.93 -13.02 -7.56
C CYS A 170 -18.51 -13.19 -7.05
N SER A 171 -17.60 -13.49 -7.98
CA SER A 171 -16.16 -13.56 -7.75
C SER A 171 -15.52 -12.18 -7.86
N HIS A 172 -14.26 -12.06 -7.43
CA HIS A 172 -13.45 -10.87 -7.66
C HIS A 172 -13.41 -10.47 -9.15
N GLY A 173 -13.36 -11.45 -10.05
CA GLY A 173 -13.33 -11.21 -11.50
C GLY A 173 -14.59 -10.52 -12.02
N ASP A 174 -15.74 -10.78 -11.42
CA ASP A 174 -17.03 -10.21 -11.85
C ASP A 174 -17.13 -8.73 -11.48
N PHE A 175 -16.72 -8.36 -10.25
CA PHE A 175 -16.65 -6.96 -9.84
C PHE A 175 -15.64 -6.18 -10.68
N LEU A 176 -14.46 -6.76 -10.92
CA LEU A 176 -13.47 -6.14 -11.78
C LEU A 176 -14.02 -5.99 -13.21
N GLY A 177 -14.65 -7.02 -13.76
CA GLY A 177 -15.25 -7.00 -15.09
C GLY A 177 -16.34 -5.93 -15.23
N ALA A 178 -17.18 -5.74 -14.21
CA ALA A 178 -18.20 -4.70 -14.21
C ALA A 178 -17.60 -3.29 -14.23
N ILE A 179 -16.56 -3.05 -13.43
CA ILE A 179 -15.86 -1.75 -13.38
C ILE A 179 -15.15 -1.46 -14.71
N LEU A 180 -14.44 -2.45 -15.26
CA LEU A 180 -13.77 -2.30 -16.56
C LEU A 180 -14.80 -2.14 -17.69
N GLY A 181 -15.96 -2.80 -17.59
CA GLY A 181 -17.08 -2.66 -18.52
C GLY A 181 -17.73 -1.27 -18.50
N ALA A 182 -17.58 -0.53 -17.41
CA ALA A 182 -17.94 0.89 -17.34
C ALA A 182 -16.90 1.81 -18.04
N GLY A 183 -15.87 1.26 -18.70
CA GLY A 183 -14.88 2.04 -19.43
C GLY A 183 -13.71 2.55 -18.59
N ILE A 184 -13.57 2.06 -17.35
CA ILE A 184 -12.46 2.43 -16.45
C ILE A 184 -11.26 1.53 -16.73
N THR A 185 -10.06 2.11 -16.69
CA THR A 185 -8.82 1.34 -16.86
C THR A 185 -8.41 0.66 -15.56
N ARG A 186 -7.77 -0.52 -15.67
CA ARG A 186 -7.30 -1.30 -14.50
C ARG A 186 -6.34 -0.52 -13.60
N GLU A 187 -5.59 0.41 -14.17
CA GLU A 187 -4.63 1.28 -13.49
C GLU A 187 -5.29 2.25 -12.50
N LYS A 188 -6.56 2.61 -12.72
CA LYS A 188 -7.31 3.51 -11.84
C LYS A 188 -8.07 2.78 -10.73
N VAL A 189 -7.98 1.45 -10.72
CA VAL A 189 -8.63 0.57 -9.74
C VAL A 189 -7.55 -0.04 -8.84
N GLY A 190 -7.76 0.01 -7.54
CA GLY A 190 -6.93 -0.62 -6.53
C GLY A 190 -7.35 -2.07 -6.28
N ASP A 191 -7.44 -2.40 -5.00
CA ASP A 191 -7.87 -3.71 -4.52
C ASP A 191 -9.40 -3.80 -4.44
N ILE A 192 -9.91 -5.02 -4.56
CA ILE A 192 -11.34 -5.35 -4.46
C ILE A 192 -11.48 -6.33 -3.29
N LEU A 193 -12.15 -5.89 -2.24
CA LEU A 193 -12.37 -6.63 -1.01
C LEU A 193 -13.78 -7.23 -1.03
N LEU A 194 -13.86 -8.54 -1.21
CA LEU A 194 -15.14 -9.25 -1.22
C LEU A 194 -15.75 -9.30 0.19
N GLN A 195 -17.03 -8.99 0.29
CA GLN A 195 -17.84 -8.99 1.52
C GLN A 195 -18.81 -10.18 1.57
N GLY A 196 -18.48 -11.26 0.86
CA GLY A 196 -19.33 -12.44 0.71
C GLY A 196 -20.67 -12.07 0.05
N GLU A 197 -21.77 -12.36 0.75
CA GLU A 197 -23.14 -12.11 0.23
C GLU A 197 -23.51 -10.62 0.14
N ARG A 198 -22.81 -9.74 0.88
CA ARG A 198 -23.12 -8.30 0.94
C ARG A 198 -22.63 -7.54 -0.29
N GLY A 199 -21.66 -8.08 -1.03
CA GLY A 199 -21.05 -7.46 -2.20
C GLY A 199 -19.55 -7.29 -2.06
N ALA A 200 -19.02 -6.12 -2.42
CA ALA A 200 -17.59 -5.83 -2.36
C ALA A 200 -17.30 -4.37 -2.00
N GLN A 201 -16.11 -4.11 -1.46
CA GLN A 201 -15.55 -2.77 -1.32
C GLN A 201 -14.39 -2.61 -2.28
N VAL A 202 -14.29 -1.47 -2.96
CA VAL A 202 -13.29 -1.25 -4.00
C VAL A 202 -12.56 0.06 -3.77
N LEU A 203 -11.25 0.00 -3.94
CA LEU A 203 -10.38 1.16 -3.87
C LEU A 203 -10.22 1.74 -5.28
N VAL A 204 -10.40 3.05 -5.44
CA VAL A 204 -10.36 3.73 -6.74
C VAL A 204 -9.70 5.10 -6.64
N ASP A 205 -9.37 5.66 -7.81
CA ASP A 205 -8.97 7.06 -7.92
C ASP A 205 -10.15 7.97 -7.48
N PRO A 206 -9.95 8.95 -6.58
CA PRO A 206 -11.02 9.85 -6.14
C PRO A 206 -11.80 10.51 -7.28
N GLU A 207 -11.16 10.78 -8.41
CA GLU A 207 -11.81 11.35 -9.60
C GLU A 207 -12.91 10.46 -10.20
N LEU A 208 -12.90 9.15 -9.91
CA LEU A 208 -13.85 8.18 -10.44
C LEU A 208 -15.04 7.90 -9.53
N VAL A 209 -15.08 8.49 -8.32
CA VAL A 209 -16.13 8.22 -7.33
C VAL A 209 -17.51 8.56 -7.90
N ASP A 210 -17.71 9.79 -8.35
CA ASP A 210 -18.99 10.27 -8.86
C ASP A 210 -19.45 9.46 -10.08
N TYR A 211 -18.50 9.16 -10.98
CA TYR A 211 -18.76 8.39 -12.19
C TYR A 211 -19.19 6.94 -11.89
N LEU A 212 -18.51 6.27 -10.95
CA LEU A 212 -18.84 4.90 -10.58
C LEU A 212 -20.15 4.83 -9.79
N THR A 213 -20.41 5.81 -8.93
CA THR A 213 -21.67 5.88 -8.19
C THR A 213 -22.87 6.07 -9.11
N SER A 214 -22.73 6.80 -10.23
CA SER A 214 -23.82 6.99 -11.19
C SER A 214 -23.97 5.87 -12.21
N THR A 215 -22.87 5.19 -12.57
CA THR A 215 -22.86 4.29 -13.75
C THR A 215 -22.94 2.81 -13.37
N LEU A 216 -22.43 2.44 -12.18
CA LEU A 216 -22.33 1.04 -11.77
C LEU A 216 -23.63 0.55 -11.13
N GLU A 217 -24.59 0.17 -11.97
CA GLU A 217 -25.91 -0.31 -11.52
C GLU A 217 -26.02 -1.84 -11.44
N LYS A 218 -25.09 -2.58 -12.07
CA LYS A 218 -25.12 -4.05 -12.11
C LYS A 218 -23.74 -4.68 -12.08
N VAL A 219 -23.63 -5.81 -11.39
CA VAL A 219 -22.47 -6.70 -11.42
C VAL A 219 -22.96 -8.09 -11.82
N GLY A 220 -22.49 -8.59 -12.97
CA GLY A 220 -23.05 -9.80 -13.57
C GLY A 220 -24.54 -9.61 -13.91
N LYS A 221 -25.40 -10.40 -13.26
CA LYS A 221 -26.86 -10.27 -13.39
C LYS A 221 -27.53 -9.59 -12.20
N VAL A 222 -26.77 -9.27 -11.15
CA VAL A 222 -27.28 -8.71 -9.91
C VAL A 222 -27.26 -7.18 -10.00
N GLY A 223 -28.38 -6.54 -9.70
CA GLY A 223 -28.45 -5.09 -9.52
C GLY A 223 -27.73 -4.68 -8.24
N VAL A 224 -26.88 -3.65 -8.32
CA VAL A 224 -26.05 -3.18 -7.22
C VAL A 224 -26.26 -1.68 -6.98
N SER A 225 -25.97 -1.25 -5.76
CA SER A 225 -25.85 0.16 -5.37
C SER A 225 -24.41 0.45 -4.98
N CYS A 226 -23.83 1.47 -5.60
CA CYS A 226 -22.45 1.90 -5.37
C CYS A 226 -22.45 3.20 -4.54
N THR A 227 -21.81 3.21 -3.38
CA THR A 227 -21.77 4.36 -2.48
C THR A 227 -20.36 4.63 -1.99
N GLN A 228 -19.98 5.90 -1.82
CA GLN A 228 -18.70 6.25 -1.23
C GLN A 228 -18.70 5.96 0.28
N ILE A 229 -17.63 5.33 0.75
CA ILE A 229 -17.41 5.06 2.18
C ILE A 229 -16.09 5.68 2.63
N PRO A 230 -15.96 6.11 3.89
CA PRO A 230 -14.69 6.58 4.41
C PRO A 230 -13.69 5.41 4.47
N LEU A 231 -12.41 5.67 4.22
CA LEU A 231 -11.34 4.66 4.28
C LEU A 231 -11.29 3.91 5.62
N LEU A 232 -11.67 4.58 6.71
CA LEU A 232 -11.74 4.01 8.06
C LEU A 232 -12.86 2.97 8.23
N ALA A 233 -13.86 2.96 7.36
CA ALA A 233 -14.96 1.99 7.36
C ALA A 233 -14.71 0.80 6.44
N ILE A 234 -13.51 0.70 5.86
CA ILE A 234 -13.12 -0.47 5.06
C ILE A 234 -13.11 -1.69 5.97
N GLU A 235 -13.95 -2.67 5.62
CA GLU A 235 -14.00 -3.97 6.27
C GLU A 235 -13.03 -4.87 5.50
N TYR A 236 -11.81 -5.02 6.00
CA TYR A 236 -10.88 -6.01 5.47
C TYR A 236 -10.73 -7.15 6.48
N GLU A 237 -10.94 -8.38 6.04
CA GLU A 237 -10.49 -9.54 6.80
C GLU A 237 -8.98 -9.68 6.57
N PRO A 238 -8.14 -9.54 7.61
CA PRO A 238 -6.74 -9.85 7.44
C PRO A 238 -6.61 -11.29 6.94
N PRO A 239 -5.76 -11.56 5.92
CA PRO A 239 -5.66 -12.87 5.33
C PRO A 239 -5.41 -13.90 6.43
N ARG A 240 -6.08 -15.05 6.36
CA ARG A 240 -5.94 -16.09 7.37
C ARG A 240 -4.50 -16.59 7.36
N THR A 241 -3.69 -16.10 8.29
CA THR A 241 -2.29 -16.53 8.38
C THR A 241 -2.14 -17.67 9.37
N LYS A 242 -1.43 -18.72 8.98
CA LYS A 242 -0.94 -19.74 9.91
C LYS A 242 0.52 -19.48 10.20
N SER A 243 0.84 -19.12 11.44
CA SER A 243 2.22 -18.98 11.89
C SER A 243 2.71 -20.26 12.56
N PHE A 244 3.94 -20.66 12.26
CA PHE A 244 4.61 -21.78 12.91
C PHE A 244 6.13 -21.59 12.88
N LYS A 245 6.85 -22.32 13.72
CA LYS A 245 8.31 -22.28 13.79
C LYS A 245 8.90 -23.57 13.23
N THR A 246 9.96 -23.45 12.46
CA THR A 246 10.74 -24.58 11.95
C THR A 246 12.21 -24.40 12.29
N VAL A 247 12.95 -25.51 12.33
CA VAL A 247 14.39 -25.49 12.62
C VAL A 247 15.12 -26.07 11.42
N GLU A 248 15.78 -25.22 10.66
CA GLU A 248 16.51 -25.61 9.45
C GLU A 248 18.02 -25.49 9.66
N SER A 249 18.78 -26.33 8.95
CA SER A 249 20.25 -26.27 8.95
C SER A 249 20.81 -25.13 8.10
N SER A 250 20.01 -24.59 7.17
CA SER A 250 20.42 -23.54 6.25
C SER A 250 19.24 -22.65 5.85
N LEU A 251 19.50 -21.39 5.55
CA LEU A 251 18.51 -20.40 5.06
C LEU A 251 18.23 -20.50 3.54
N ARG A 252 18.49 -21.66 2.93
CA ARG A 252 18.28 -21.85 1.49
C ARG A 252 16.78 -21.92 1.16
N VAL A 253 16.39 -21.41 -0.01
CA VAL A 253 14.99 -21.46 -0.49
C VAL A 253 14.44 -22.87 -0.44
N ASP A 254 15.20 -23.86 -0.93
CA ASP A 254 14.78 -25.26 -0.92
C ASP A 254 14.50 -25.80 0.51
N ALA A 255 15.36 -25.49 1.48
CA ALA A 255 15.20 -25.91 2.86
C ALA A 255 14.02 -25.23 3.56
N VAL A 256 13.91 -23.90 3.44
CA VAL A 256 12.89 -23.13 4.16
C VAL A 256 11.49 -23.33 3.56
N ALA A 257 11.36 -23.27 2.23
CA ALA A 257 10.06 -23.39 1.58
C ALA A 257 9.53 -24.84 1.60
N SER A 258 10.39 -25.86 1.60
CA SER A 258 9.94 -27.26 1.76
C SER A 258 9.31 -27.49 3.13
N ALA A 259 9.92 -26.96 4.19
CA ALA A 259 9.37 -26.99 5.55
C ALA A 259 8.09 -26.15 5.68
N GLY A 260 8.02 -25.00 4.99
CA GLY A 260 6.87 -24.11 4.99
C GLY A 260 5.64 -24.70 4.30
N PHE A 261 5.81 -25.24 3.10
CA PHE A 261 4.73 -25.79 2.29
C PHE A 261 4.49 -27.29 2.48
N LYS A 262 5.26 -27.94 3.38
CA LYS A 262 5.19 -29.38 3.69
C LYS A 262 5.33 -30.28 2.45
N ILE A 263 6.29 -29.96 1.59
CA ILE A 263 6.64 -30.76 0.41
C ILE A 263 8.10 -31.21 0.47
N SER A 264 8.44 -32.28 -0.25
CA SER A 264 9.83 -32.74 -0.30
C SER A 264 10.73 -31.71 -1.00
N ARG A 265 11.99 -31.64 -0.57
CA ARG A 265 13.00 -30.78 -1.20
C ARG A 265 13.20 -31.08 -2.68
N THR A 266 13.08 -32.35 -3.08
CA THR A 266 13.15 -32.78 -4.49
C THR A 266 12.00 -32.20 -5.31
N LYS A 267 10.77 -32.26 -4.79
CA LYS A 267 9.58 -31.70 -5.46
C LYS A 267 9.67 -30.19 -5.57
N LEU A 268 10.12 -29.52 -4.51
CA LEU A 268 10.34 -28.07 -4.55
C LEU A 268 11.46 -27.71 -5.53
N GLY A 269 12.55 -28.49 -5.58
CA GLY A 269 13.62 -28.32 -6.57
C GLY A 269 13.11 -28.38 -8.01
N SER A 270 12.22 -29.34 -8.33
CA SER A 270 11.58 -29.37 -9.65
C SER A 270 10.72 -28.13 -9.93
N MET A 271 9.97 -27.63 -8.95
CA MET A 271 9.16 -26.41 -9.10
C MET A 271 10.01 -25.15 -9.30
N ILE A 272 11.17 -25.08 -8.63
CA ILE A 272 12.15 -23.99 -8.83
C ILE A 272 12.66 -24.04 -10.27
N SER A 273 13.06 -25.21 -10.76
CA SER A 273 13.52 -25.39 -12.15
C SER A 273 12.43 -25.06 -13.18
N SER A 274 11.16 -25.39 -12.89
CA SER A 274 10.00 -25.05 -13.72
C SER A 274 9.63 -23.56 -13.68
N GLY A 275 10.18 -22.78 -12.74
CA GLY A 275 9.85 -21.36 -12.57
C GLY A 275 8.54 -21.10 -11.83
N ASP A 276 8.05 -22.07 -11.06
CA ASP A 276 6.82 -21.95 -10.26
C ASP A 276 7.04 -21.26 -8.91
N VAL A 277 8.31 -21.05 -8.53
CA VAL A 277 8.71 -20.44 -7.27
C VAL A 277 9.25 -19.03 -7.50
N ARG A 278 8.74 -18.08 -6.72
CA ARG A 278 9.19 -16.69 -6.72
C ARG A 278 9.57 -16.26 -5.31
N VAL A 279 10.63 -15.46 -5.18
CA VAL A 279 11.03 -14.79 -3.93
C VAL A 279 10.93 -13.30 -4.17
N ASN A 280 10.17 -12.59 -3.33
CA ASN A 280 9.91 -11.16 -3.48
C ASN A 280 9.48 -10.80 -4.92
N TRP A 281 8.56 -11.60 -5.47
CA TRP A 281 8.03 -11.48 -6.83
C TRP A 281 9.01 -11.78 -7.97
N SER A 282 10.29 -12.01 -7.67
CA SER A 282 11.32 -12.37 -8.64
C SER A 282 11.45 -13.89 -8.78
N LEU A 283 11.68 -14.37 -9.99
CA LEU A 283 11.86 -15.80 -10.25
C LEU A 283 13.22 -16.27 -9.75
N VAL A 284 13.22 -17.39 -9.03
CA VAL A 284 14.46 -17.99 -8.54
C VAL A 284 14.80 -19.18 -9.41
N SER A 285 15.98 -19.15 -10.04
CA SER A 285 16.49 -20.26 -10.84
C SER A 285 17.37 -21.23 -10.03
N LYS A 286 18.00 -20.74 -8.95
CA LYS A 286 18.92 -21.52 -8.10
C LYS A 286 18.24 -21.91 -6.79
N SER A 287 18.12 -23.21 -6.52
CA SER A 287 17.54 -23.74 -5.26
C SER A 287 18.29 -23.30 -4.00
N GLY A 288 19.58 -22.99 -4.13
CA GLY A 288 20.44 -22.52 -3.05
C GLY A 288 20.41 -21.03 -2.77
N ALA A 289 19.49 -20.26 -3.36
CA ALA A 289 19.31 -18.86 -3.01
C ALA A 289 19.06 -18.72 -1.50
N THR A 290 19.71 -17.74 -0.87
CA THR A 290 19.62 -17.53 0.58
C THR A 290 18.51 -16.53 0.88
N LEU A 291 17.64 -16.89 1.82
CA LEU A 291 16.51 -16.09 2.26
C LEU A 291 16.86 -15.22 3.47
N LYS A 292 16.22 -14.06 3.55
CA LYS A 292 16.34 -13.10 4.65
C LYS A 292 15.01 -12.96 5.40
N ALA A 293 15.08 -12.45 6.62
CA ALA A 293 13.90 -12.10 7.38
C ALA A 293 13.11 -11.01 6.61
N GLY A 294 11.79 -11.20 6.50
CA GLY A 294 10.91 -10.33 5.74
C GLY A 294 10.62 -10.79 4.31
N ASP A 295 11.42 -11.70 3.75
CA ASP A 295 11.21 -12.20 2.38
C ASP A 295 9.89 -12.96 2.24
N VAL A 296 9.27 -12.87 1.06
CA VAL A 296 8.05 -13.59 0.72
C VAL A 296 8.32 -14.59 -0.39
N VAL A 297 8.12 -15.87 -0.10
CA VAL A 297 8.20 -16.97 -1.06
C VAL A 297 6.80 -17.29 -1.57
N SER A 298 6.59 -17.21 -2.88
CA SER A 298 5.33 -17.57 -3.53
C SER A 298 5.54 -18.81 -4.39
N VAL A 299 4.68 -19.81 -4.22
CA VAL A 299 4.72 -21.06 -4.98
C VAL A 299 3.38 -21.22 -5.69
N SER A 300 3.44 -21.39 -7.01
CA SER A 300 2.24 -21.59 -7.85
C SER A 300 1.40 -22.75 -7.33
N GLY A 301 0.10 -22.52 -7.12
CA GLY A 301 -0.84 -23.52 -6.59
C GLY A 301 -0.74 -23.84 -5.10
N MET A 302 0.23 -23.29 -4.37
CA MET A 302 0.41 -23.55 -2.92
C MET A 302 0.29 -22.30 -2.04
N GLY A 303 0.33 -21.11 -2.63
CA GLY A 303 0.15 -19.84 -1.94
C GLY A 303 1.45 -19.12 -1.62
N ARG A 304 1.41 -18.28 -0.59
CA ARG A 304 2.52 -17.40 -0.18
C ARG A 304 3.00 -17.75 1.22
N LEU A 305 4.30 -17.60 1.46
CA LEU A 305 4.97 -17.87 2.72
C LEU A 305 5.89 -16.68 3.03
N LYS A 306 5.59 -15.93 4.09
CA LYS A 306 6.46 -14.86 4.59
C LYS A 306 7.39 -15.39 5.65
N ILE A 307 8.65 -15.02 5.54
CA ILE A 307 9.70 -15.35 6.50
C ILE A 307 9.67 -14.28 7.57
N GLY A 308 9.37 -14.69 8.79
CA GLY A 308 9.40 -13.84 9.96
C GLY A 308 10.81 -13.77 10.53
N GLU A 309 10.89 -13.81 11.86
CA GLU A 309 12.15 -13.75 12.58
C GLU A 309 13.02 -14.99 12.33
N ILE A 310 14.33 -14.77 12.17
CA ILE A 310 15.35 -15.81 12.03
C ILE A 310 16.29 -15.71 13.24
N VAL A 311 16.35 -16.78 14.03
CA VAL A 311 17.20 -16.86 15.22
C VAL A 311 18.20 -18.00 15.09
N THR A 312 19.49 -17.71 15.25
CA THR A 312 20.54 -18.74 15.23
C THR A 312 20.70 -19.38 16.61
N THR A 313 20.65 -20.70 16.65
CA THR A 313 20.86 -21.48 17.88
C THR A 313 22.34 -21.62 18.22
N LYS A 314 22.64 -21.94 19.49
CA LYS A 314 24.01 -22.26 19.95
C LYS A 314 24.68 -23.42 19.18
N LYS A 315 23.89 -24.28 18.51
CA LYS A 315 24.36 -25.40 17.68
C LYS A 315 24.46 -25.06 16.19
N GLY A 316 24.36 -23.78 15.82
CA GLY A 316 24.50 -23.31 14.43
C GLY A 316 23.29 -23.56 13.51
N LYS A 317 22.17 -24.06 14.04
CA LYS A 317 20.90 -24.19 13.28
C LYS A 317 20.09 -22.91 13.34
N TYR A 318 19.23 -22.68 12.34
CA TYR A 318 18.34 -21.53 12.25
C TYR A 318 16.93 -21.92 12.69
N VAL A 319 16.41 -21.24 13.72
CA VAL A 319 15.00 -21.26 14.08
C VAL A 319 14.32 -20.16 13.29
N ILE A 320 13.36 -20.52 12.46
CA ILE A 320 12.70 -19.61 11.52
C ILE A 320 11.23 -19.57 11.87
N GLN A 321 10.68 -18.37 12.05
CA GLN A 321 9.24 -18.15 12.09
C GLN A 321 8.72 -18.06 10.66
N LEU A 322 7.74 -18.89 10.32
CA LEU A 322 7.11 -18.91 9.01
C LEU A 322 5.65 -18.52 9.15
N ILE A 323 5.19 -17.66 8.26
CA ILE A 323 3.82 -17.16 8.19
C ILE A 323 3.26 -17.58 6.84
N GLN A 324 2.42 -18.61 6.82
CA GLN A 324 1.74 -19.06 5.61
C GLN A 324 0.43 -18.32 5.44
N TYR A 325 0.20 -17.73 4.27
CA TYR A 325 -1.09 -17.16 3.87
C TYR A 325 -1.98 -18.29 3.36
N LEU A 326 -3.14 -18.49 3.99
CA LEU A 326 -4.14 -19.50 3.62
C LEU A 326 -5.16 -18.94 2.63
#